data_AF-A0A6A4SPJ2-F1
#
_entry.id   AF-A0A6A4SPJ2-F1
#
_cell.length_a   1.000
_cell.length_b   1.000
_cell.length_c   1.000
_cell.angle_alpha   90.00
_cell.angle_beta   90.00
_cell.angle_gamma   90.00
#
_symmetry.space_group_name_H-M   'P 1'
#
loop_
_entity.id
_entity.type
_entity.pdbx_description
1 polymer ?
#
loop_
_entity_poly.entity_id
_entity_poly.type
_entity_poly.pdbx_seq_one_letter_code
_entity_poly.pdbx_strand_id
1 'polypeptide(L)'
;MLETIPVKTEVDNYIGIDYSLIDDPVVTSRSLDMNFRGMFFDLGNPNDTLANHAIDPVISNYDRMVYFALSEFFFDSGMFAYYRAEIFQMHIINEKVTATTDPQNHHRPSQTPKTTTDSQNHHRPSKPPQTFKDSENHYRPLQTTTDTQNHHRLSKPSQTL
;
A
#
# COMPACT_ATOMS: atom_id res chain seq x y z
N MET A 1 -33.27 18.58 -17.32
CA MET A 1 -32.25 18.04 -18.23
C MET A 1 -31.18 17.41 -17.36
N LEU A 2 -30.79 16.15 -17.60
CA LEU A 2 -29.49 15.70 -17.09
C LEU A 2 -28.44 16.43 -17.92
N GLU A 3 -27.84 17.45 -17.32
CA GLU A 3 -26.62 18.07 -17.82
C GLU A 3 -25.54 16.98 -17.85
N THR A 4 -24.79 16.90 -18.94
CA THR A 4 -23.86 15.79 -19.20
C THR A 4 -22.92 15.56 -18.02
N ILE A 5 -22.87 14.33 -17.51
CA ILE A 5 -21.84 13.94 -16.54
C ILE A 5 -20.48 14.16 -17.22
N PRO A 6 -19.57 14.94 -16.62
CA PRO A 6 -18.25 15.15 -17.19
C PRO A 6 -17.53 13.81 -17.32
N VAL A 7 -17.20 13.45 -18.55
CA VAL A 7 -16.57 12.18 -18.92
C VAL A 7 -15.20 12.03 -18.24
N LYS A 8 -14.49 13.14 -18.07
CA LYS A 8 -13.25 13.23 -17.29
C LYS A 8 -13.32 14.44 -16.39
N THR A 9 -12.91 14.27 -15.13
CA THR A 9 -12.91 15.35 -14.13
C THR A 9 -11.58 15.34 -13.37
N GLU A 10 -10.96 16.50 -13.23
CA GLU A 10 -9.78 16.67 -12.38
C GLU A 10 -10.17 16.54 -10.90
N VAL A 11 -9.37 15.82 -10.12
CA VAL A 11 -9.56 15.68 -8.67
C VAL A 11 -8.75 16.73 -7.94
N ASP A 12 -7.51 16.91 -8.38
CA ASP A 12 -6.56 17.92 -7.92
C ASP A 12 -5.58 18.27 -9.06
N ASN A 13 -4.45 18.91 -8.72
CA ASN A 13 -3.45 19.34 -9.70
C ASN A 13 -2.59 18.20 -10.28
N TYR A 14 -2.78 16.95 -9.82
CA TYR A 14 -1.94 15.80 -10.19
C TYR A 14 -2.72 14.70 -10.90
N ILE A 15 -3.98 14.49 -10.50
CA ILE A 15 -4.76 13.36 -11.00
C ILE A 15 -6.18 13.76 -11.44
N GLY A 16 -6.74 12.99 -12.36
CA GLY A 16 -8.14 13.05 -12.77
C GLY A 16 -8.82 11.69 -12.70
N ILE A 17 -10.14 11.67 -12.81
CA ILE A 17 -10.96 10.45 -12.91
C ILE A 17 -11.69 10.44 -14.24
N ASP A 18 -11.66 9.29 -14.90
CA ASP A 18 -12.44 9.00 -16.10
C ASP A 18 -13.73 8.24 -15.73
N TYR A 19 -14.86 8.91 -15.97
CA TYR A 19 -16.23 8.42 -15.81
C TYR A 19 -16.90 8.15 -17.16
N SER A 20 -16.13 7.80 -18.20
CA SER A 20 -16.72 7.35 -19.47
C SER A 20 -17.59 6.12 -19.25
N LEU A 21 -18.73 6.05 -19.93
CA LEU A 21 -19.47 4.79 -20.05
C LEU A 21 -18.65 3.79 -20.87
N ILE A 22 -18.56 2.56 -20.39
CA ILE A 22 -17.87 1.47 -21.10
C ILE A 22 -18.81 0.64 -21.98
N ASP A 23 -20.12 0.78 -21.74
CA ASP A 23 -21.21 0.20 -22.52
C ASP A 23 -22.45 1.11 -22.49
N ASP A 24 -23.45 0.76 -23.29
CA ASP A 24 -24.74 1.46 -23.28
C ASP A 24 -25.50 1.19 -21.97
N PRO A 25 -26.13 2.20 -21.35
CA PRO A 25 -26.94 2.01 -20.16
C PRO A 25 -28.02 0.93 -20.34
N VAL A 26 -28.13 0.03 -19.37
CA VAL A 26 -29.09 -1.06 -19.39
C VAL A 26 -30.34 -0.66 -18.61
N VAL A 27 -31.51 -0.78 -19.25
CA VAL A 27 -32.81 -0.46 -18.63
C VAL A 27 -33.54 -1.75 -18.28
N THR A 28 -33.98 -1.88 -17.04
CA THR A 28 -34.86 -2.96 -16.58
C THR A 28 -36.18 -2.40 -16.06
N SER A 29 -37.11 -3.26 -15.66
CA SER A 29 -38.36 -2.82 -15.01
C SER A 29 -38.13 -2.20 -13.61
N ARG A 30 -36.92 -2.30 -13.05
CA ARG A 30 -36.59 -1.90 -11.68
C ARG A 30 -35.39 -0.96 -11.58
N SER A 31 -34.53 -0.90 -12.60
CA SER A 31 -33.26 -0.19 -12.57
C SER A 31 -32.91 0.44 -13.92
N LEU A 32 -32.05 1.46 -13.85
CA LEU A 32 -31.23 1.95 -14.94
C LEU A 32 -29.79 1.73 -14.49
N ASP A 33 -29.10 0.79 -15.12
CA ASP A 33 -27.74 0.39 -14.77
C ASP A 33 -26.77 1.04 -15.76
N MET A 34 -25.71 1.66 -15.24
CA MET A 34 -24.70 2.39 -16.02
C MET A 34 -23.31 1.94 -15.59
N ASN A 35 -22.55 1.35 -16.51
CA ASN A 35 -21.19 0.92 -16.23
C ASN A 35 -20.19 2.01 -16.61
N PHE A 36 -19.46 2.49 -15.61
CA PHE A 36 -18.46 3.53 -15.77
C PHE A 36 -17.05 2.94 -15.73
N ARG A 37 -16.12 3.56 -16.47
CA ARG A 37 -14.71 3.19 -16.47
C ARG A 37 -14.09 3.30 -15.07
N GLY A 38 -14.42 4.36 -14.33
CA GLY A 38 -14.05 4.53 -12.93
C GLY A 38 -12.54 4.52 -12.68
N MET A 39 -11.76 5.08 -13.61
CA MET A 39 -10.30 4.97 -13.60
C MET A 39 -9.66 6.30 -13.31
N PHE A 40 -8.78 6.34 -12.31
CA PHE A 40 -7.90 7.49 -12.10
C PHE A 40 -6.75 7.50 -13.11
N PHE A 41 -6.32 8.69 -13.51
CA PHE A 41 -5.18 8.91 -14.40
C PHE A 41 -4.32 10.07 -13.91
N ASP A 42 -3.02 9.98 -14.17
CA ASP A 42 -2.06 11.07 -13.97
C ASP A 42 -2.28 12.16 -15.03
N LEU A 43 -2.38 13.43 -14.60
CA LEU A 43 -2.52 14.57 -15.52
C LEU A 43 -1.25 14.80 -16.36
N GLY A 44 -0.08 14.41 -15.85
CA GLY A 44 1.20 14.47 -16.57
C GLY A 44 1.31 13.45 -17.71
N ASN A 45 0.64 12.30 -17.57
CA ASN A 45 0.56 11.27 -18.60
C ASN A 45 -0.81 10.54 -18.63
N PRO A 46 -1.86 11.17 -19.18
CA PRO A 46 -3.24 10.64 -19.14
C PRO A 46 -3.47 9.35 -19.93
N ASN A 47 -2.50 8.93 -20.74
CA ASN A 47 -2.55 7.71 -21.54
C ASN A 47 -1.93 6.52 -20.81
N ASP A 48 -1.30 6.72 -19.66
CA ASP A 48 -0.78 5.64 -18.83
C ASP A 48 -1.93 4.95 -18.11
N THR A 49 -2.08 3.65 -18.32
CA THR A 49 -3.25 2.91 -17.86
C THR A 49 -2.90 1.68 -17.04
N LEU A 50 -3.66 1.46 -15.98
CA LEU A 50 -3.74 0.22 -15.24
C LEU A 50 -4.76 -0.73 -15.89
N ALA A 51 -4.39 -2.01 -16.05
CA ALA A 51 -5.30 -3.05 -16.51
C ALA A 51 -6.33 -3.39 -15.41
N ASN A 52 -7.61 -3.50 -15.79
CA ASN A 52 -8.67 -3.87 -14.86
C ASN A 52 -8.74 -5.40 -14.72
N HIS A 53 -8.48 -5.89 -13.51
CA HIS A 53 -8.64 -7.29 -13.12
C HIS A 53 -9.61 -7.47 -11.94
N ALA A 54 -10.32 -6.41 -11.55
CA ALA A 54 -11.24 -6.46 -10.44
C ALA A 54 -12.52 -7.22 -10.81
N ILE A 55 -13.14 -7.79 -9.79
CA ILE A 55 -14.46 -8.41 -9.91
C ILE A 55 -15.52 -7.30 -9.94
N ASP A 56 -16.49 -7.43 -10.84
CA ASP A 56 -17.60 -6.48 -10.94
C ASP A 56 -18.45 -6.49 -9.67
N PRO A 57 -18.68 -5.33 -9.05
CA PRO A 57 -19.47 -5.26 -7.83
C PRO A 57 -20.96 -5.43 -8.14
N VAL A 58 -21.66 -6.22 -7.32
CA VAL A 58 -23.07 -6.61 -7.57
C VAL A 58 -24.02 -5.87 -6.63
N ILE A 59 -25.07 -5.26 -7.19
CA ILE A 59 -26.18 -4.64 -6.44
C ILE A 59 -27.39 -5.57 -6.45
N SER A 60 -27.90 -5.90 -5.26
CA SER A 60 -29.03 -6.84 -5.10
C SER A 60 -30.31 -6.22 -4.53
N ASN A 61 -30.26 -4.97 -4.07
CA ASN A 61 -31.38 -4.26 -3.45
C ASN A 61 -31.73 -3.00 -4.24
N TYR A 62 -33.00 -2.60 -4.25
CA TYR A 62 -33.54 -1.51 -5.09
C TYR A 62 -34.46 -0.55 -4.33
N ASP A 63 -34.24 -0.41 -3.02
CA ASP A 63 -35.08 0.39 -2.11
C ASP A 63 -34.63 1.86 -2.01
N ARG A 64 -33.56 2.23 -2.72
CA ARG A 64 -33.01 3.59 -2.79
C ARG A 64 -33.05 4.09 -4.22
N MET A 65 -33.10 5.42 -4.38
CA MET A 65 -33.13 6.06 -5.69
C MET A 65 -31.85 5.85 -6.50
N VAL A 66 -30.71 5.72 -5.82
CA VAL A 66 -29.39 5.58 -6.45
C VAL A 66 -28.55 4.61 -5.64
N TYR A 67 -27.79 3.77 -6.35
CA TYR A 67 -26.77 2.90 -5.80
C TYR A 67 -25.45 3.17 -6.52
N PHE A 68 -24.36 3.12 -5.77
CA PHE A 68 -23.00 3.20 -6.30
C PHE A 68 -22.25 1.94 -5.88
N ALA A 69 -21.56 1.35 -6.86
CA ALA A 69 -20.76 0.17 -6.67
C ALA A 69 -19.34 0.50 -7.16
N LEU A 70 -18.36 0.42 -6.26
CA LEU A 70 -16.96 0.74 -6.54
C LEU A 70 -16.16 -0.57 -6.48
N SER A 71 -15.39 -0.86 -7.53
CA SER A 71 -14.52 -2.03 -7.62
C SER A 71 -13.17 -1.78 -6.95
N GLU A 72 -12.41 -2.85 -6.67
CA GLU A 72 -11.02 -2.73 -6.22
C GLU A 72 -10.17 -1.91 -7.22
N PHE A 73 -10.43 -2.08 -8.51
CA PHE A 73 -9.78 -1.33 -9.58
C PHE A 73 -9.95 0.19 -9.46
N PHE A 74 -11.10 0.68 -8.95
CA PHE A 74 -11.29 2.11 -8.70
C PHE A 74 -10.24 2.64 -7.71
N PHE A 75 -9.98 1.90 -6.63
CA PHE A 75 -9.01 2.28 -5.61
C PHE A 75 -7.56 2.06 -6.07
N ASP A 76 -7.29 0.93 -6.74
CA ASP A 76 -5.97 0.61 -7.27
C ASP A 76 -5.52 1.62 -8.32
N SER A 77 -6.42 2.05 -9.21
CA SER A 77 -6.11 3.08 -10.20
C SER A 77 -5.81 4.41 -9.54
N GLY A 78 -6.48 4.78 -8.43
CA GLY A 78 -6.17 5.98 -7.65
C GLY A 78 -4.77 5.95 -7.05
N MET A 79 -4.41 4.83 -6.42
CA MET A 79 -3.06 4.61 -5.89
C MET A 79 -2.01 4.65 -7.01
N PHE A 80 -2.30 3.99 -8.14
CA PHE A 80 -1.43 3.98 -9.31
C PHE A 80 -1.21 5.40 -9.84
N ALA A 81 -2.27 6.19 -10.05
CA ALA A 81 -2.18 7.54 -10.59
C ALA A 81 -1.28 8.45 -9.72
N TYR A 82 -1.47 8.43 -8.40
CA TYR A 82 -0.61 9.21 -7.49
C TYR A 82 0.82 8.70 -7.42
N TYR A 83 1.04 7.39 -7.53
CA TYR A 83 2.38 6.81 -7.65
C TYR A 83 3.07 7.29 -8.92
N ARG A 84 2.36 7.32 -10.06
CA ARG A 84 2.88 7.78 -11.35
C ARG A 84 3.11 9.29 -11.41
N ALA A 85 2.30 10.07 -10.69
CA ALA A 85 2.51 11.51 -10.50
C ALA A 85 3.70 11.85 -9.56
N GLU A 86 4.37 10.84 -9.00
CA GLU A 86 5.55 10.97 -8.13
C GLU A 86 5.33 11.79 -6.85
N ILE A 87 4.08 11.97 -6.41
CA ILE A 87 3.77 12.82 -5.24
C ILE A 87 3.83 12.08 -3.89
N PHE A 88 3.96 10.75 -3.90
CA PHE A 88 4.14 9.95 -2.69
C PHE A 88 5.58 10.05 -2.14
N GLN A 89 6.05 11.27 -1.92
CA GLN A 89 7.35 11.56 -1.35
C GLN A 89 7.18 12.26 0.00
N MET A 90 7.77 11.69 1.05
CA MET A 90 7.82 12.28 2.37
C MET A 90 9.27 12.55 2.74
N HIS A 91 9.61 13.82 2.97
CA HIS A 91 10.93 14.19 3.47
C HIS A 91 10.90 14.27 5.00
N ILE A 92 11.59 13.35 5.67
CA ILE A 92 11.71 13.32 7.13
C ILE A 92 12.97 14.10 7.52
N ILE A 93 12.77 15.15 8.30
CA ILE A 93 13.85 15.96 8.89
C ILE A 93 13.84 15.77 10.41
N ASN A 94 15.01 15.82 11.05
CA ASN A 94 15.18 15.47 12.47
C ASN A 94 14.25 16.24 13.42
N GLU A 95 13.84 17.45 13.06
CA GLU A 95 12.89 18.26 13.84
C GLU A 95 11.44 17.73 13.83
N LYS A 96 11.06 16.90 12.84
CA LYS A 96 9.74 16.26 12.75
C LYS A 96 9.68 14.90 13.44
N VAL A 97 10.83 14.37 13.86
CA VAL A 97 10.88 13.23 14.77
C VAL A 97 10.62 13.80 16.16
N THR A 98 9.38 13.75 16.63
CA THR A 98 9.05 14.18 17.99
C THR A 98 9.94 13.40 18.96
N ALA A 99 10.85 14.11 19.61
CA ALA A 99 11.71 13.56 20.63
C ALA A 99 10.86 13.16 21.84
N THR A 100 10.59 11.86 22.00
CA THR A 100 10.33 11.29 23.32
C THR A 100 11.66 11.28 24.09
N THR A 101 12.17 12.46 24.44
CA THR A 101 13.24 12.62 25.41
C THR A 101 12.60 13.13 26.68
N ASP A 102 12.30 12.21 27.60
CA ASP A 102 12.02 12.55 28.99
C ASP A 102 13.31 13.13 29.62
N PRO A 103 13.35 14.41 30.03
CA PRO A 103 14.51 14.94 30.72
C PRO A 103 14.44 14.53 32.21
N GLN A 104 14.72 13.26 32.51
CA GLN A 104 15.06 12.84 33.89
C GLN A 104 16.50 13.27 34.20
N ASN A 105 16.71 14.57 34.40
CA ASN A 105 17.89 15.10 35.07
C ASN A 105 17.54 15.33 36.55
N HIS A 106 17.71 14.31 37.37
CA HIS A 106 17.71 14.45 38.83
C HIS A 106 19.15 14.59 39.33
N HIS A 107 19.54 15.85 39.56
CA HIS A 107 20.44 16.33 40.61
C HIS A 107 21.48 15.33 41.14
N ARG A 108 22.71 15.40 40.61
CA ARG A 108 23.91 14.94 41.31
C ARG A 108 24.51 16.12 42.10
N PRO A 109 24.58 16.10 43.45
CA PRO A 109 25.23 17.16 44.19
C PRO A 109 26.74 17.11 43.99
N SER A 110 27.33 18.28 43.73
CA SER A 110 28.76 18.54 43.73
C SER A 110 29.36 18.22 45.11
N GLN A 111 30.15 17.16 45.23
CA GLN A 111 31.01 16.95 46.40
C GLN A 111 32.39 17.51 46.09
N THR A 112 32.79 18.54 46.85
CA THR A 112 34.17 19.04 46.93
C THR A 112 35.10 17.96 47.50
N PRO A 113 36.37 17.85 47.02
CA PRO A 113 37.28 16.80 47.47
C PRO A 113 37.71 17.02 48.92
N LYS A 114 37.54 16.02 49.78
CA LYS A 114 38.32 15.90 51.03
C LYS A 114 39.52 15.00 50.76
N THR A 115 40.71 15.56 50.87
CA THR A 115 41.97 14.81 50.93
C THR A 115 42.03 14.00 52.22
N THR A 116 42.20 12.69 52.11
CA THR A 116 42.86 11.89 53.15
C THR A 116 43.63 10.79 52.44
N THR A 117 44.95 10.89 52.58
CA THR A 117 45.93 9.90 52.17
C THR A 117 45.78 8.68 53.06
N ASP A 118 45.55 7.49 52.49
CA ASP A 118 46.19 6.31 53.04
C ASP A 118 46.48 5.25 51.97
N SER A 119 47.64 4.64 52.14
CA SER A 119 48.28 3.66 51.28
C SER A 119 47.47 2.37 51.19
N GLN A 120 47.40 1.76 50.00
CA GLN A 120 47.85 0.37 49.79
C GLN A 120 47.77 -0.03 48.31
N ASN A 121 48.94 -0.40 47.79
CA ASN A 121 49.19 -0.87 46.44
C ASN A 121 49.15 -2.40 46.45
N HIS A 122 48.23 -3.04 45.72
CA HIS A 122 48.36 -4.46 45.35
C HIS A 122 47.86 -4.72 43.93
N HIS A 123 48.74 -5.38 43.16
CA HIS A 123 48.63 -5.75 41.75
C HIS A 123 47.45 -6.68 41.42
N ARG A 124 46.83 -6.49 40.25
CA ARG A 124 46.36 -7.60 39.38
C ARG A 124 46.16 -7.16 37.92
N PRO A 125 46.38 -8.06 36.93
CA PRO A 125 46.68 -7.71 35.55
C PRO A 125 45.45 -7.52 34.65
N SER A 126 45.65 -6.71 33.61
CA SER A 126 44.75 -6.46 32.47
C SER A 126 44.55 -7.71 31.60
N LYS A 127 43.29 -8.07 31.34
CA LYS A 127 42.90 -9.08 30.34
C LYS A 127 42.46 -8.36 29.05
N PRO A 128 42.90 -8.79 27.84
CA PRO A 128 42.49 -8.15 26.59
C PRO A 128 41.05 -8.50 26.20
N PRO A 129 40.39 -7.68 25.35
CA PRO A 129 38.98 -7.90 24.96
C PRO A 129 38.82 -9.14 24.07
N GLN A 130 37.73 -9.89 24.26
CA GLN A 130 37.33 -10.96 23.36
C GLN A 130 36.53 -10.41 22.19
N THR A 131 36.94 -10.76 20.97
CA THR A 131 36.25 -10.46 19.71
C THR A 131 34.95 -11.25 19.61
N PHE A 132 33.80 -10.56 19.46
CA PHE A 132 32.54 -11.20 19.11
C PHE A 132 32.53 -11.52 17.61
N LYS A 133 32.16 -12.77 17.27
CA LYS A 133 32.04 -13.25 15.88
C LYS A 133 30.61 -12.98 15.37
N ASP A 134 30.52 -12.53 14.12
CA ASP A 134 29.28 -12.31 13.40
C ASP A 134 28.44 -13.60 13.32
N SER A 135 27.16 -13.51 13.66
CA SER A 135 26.18 -14.58 13.50
C SER A 135 25.60 -14.57 12.09
N GLU A 136 25.85 -15.63 11.32
CA GLU A 136 25.26 -15.90 10.00
C GLU A 136 23.73 -16.01 10.06
N ASN A 137 23.04 -15.16 9.29
CA ASN A 137 21.60 -15.25 9.03
C ASN A 137 21.30 -16.46 8.14
N HIS A 138 20.56 -17.44 8.68
CA HIS A 138 19.96 -18.52 7.90
C HIS A 138 18.64 -18.06 7.27
N TYR A 139 18.59 -17.94 5.94
CA TYR A 139 17.34 -17.85 5.18
C TYR A 139 16.80 -19.25 4.86
N ARG A 140 15.53 -19.51 5.19
CA ARG A 140 14.78 -20.72 4.83
C ARG A 140 13.94 -20.45 3.58
N PRO A 141 14.02 -21.25 2.50
CA PRO A 141 13.15 -21.08 1.34
C PRO A 141 11.72 -21.61 1.59
N LEU A 142 10.71 -20.92 1.06
CA LEU A 142 9.33 -21.40 1.01
C LEU A 142 9.22 -22.59 0.04
N GLN A 143 8.60 -23.69 0.48
CA GLN A 143 8.30 -24.84 -0.36
C GLN A 143 6.99 -24.61 -1.12
N THR A 144 7.06 -24.61 -2.45
CA THR A 144 5.91 -24.68 -3.36
C THR A 144 5.51 -26.15 -3.54
N THR A 145 4.28 -26.52 -3.20
CA THR A 145 3.71 -27.83 -3.53
C THR A 145 2.97 -27.75 -4.87
N THR A 146 3.53 -28.39 -5.90
CA THR A 146 2.85 -28.65 -7.17
C THR A 146 2.03 -29.93 -7.07
N ASP A 147 0.70 -29.83 -7.09
CA ASP A 147 -0.17 -30.98 -7.30
C ASP A 147 -0.28 -31.27 -8.80
N THR A 148 0.22 -32.45 -9.20
CA THR A 148 0.11 -32.97 -10.57
C THR A 148 -1.09 -33.92 -10.60
N GLN A 149 -2.26 -33.45 -11.04
CA GLN A 149 -3.36 -34.35 -11.40
C GLN A 149 -3.33 -34.63 -12.91
N ASN A 150 -2.84 -35.82 -13.22
CA ASN A 150 -3.05 -36.52 -14.49
C ASN A 150 -4.54 -36.81 -14.68
N HIS A 151 -5.17 -36.21 -15.69
CA HIS A 151 -6.38 -36.76 -16.27
C HIS A 151 -6.19 -37.06 -17.75
N HIS A 152 -6.39 -38.34 -18.08
CA HIS A 152 -6.33 -38.90 -19.41
C HIS A 152 -7.35 -38.25 -20.36
N ARG A 153 -6.82 -37.94 -21.54
CA ARG A 153 -7.49 -37.65 -22.81
C ARG A 153 -8.52 -38.72 -23.18
N LEU A 154 -9.76 -38.31 -23.48
CA LEU A 154 -10.59 -38.96 -24.49
C LEU A 154 -11.30 -37.87 -25.34
N SER A 155 -10.88 -37.76 -26.60
CA SER A 155 -11.45 -36.87 -27.62
C SER A 155 -12.41 -37.65 -28.52
N LYS A 156 -13.61 -37.11 -28.81
CA LYS A 156 -14.43 -37.39 -30.03
C LYS A 156 -15.70 -36.49 -30.10
N PRO A 157 -16.36 -36.31 -31.27
CA PRO A 157 -16.18 -35.13 -32.12
C PRO A 157 -17.44 -34.26 -32.33
N SER A 158 -17.25 -33.12 -33.00
CA SER A 158 -18.28 -32.19 -33.50
C SER A 158 -19.45 -32.88 -34.21
N GLN A 159 -20.67 -32.42 -33.91
CA GLN A 159 -21.81 -32.54 -34.80
C GLN A 159 -22.28 -31.15 -35.20
N THR A 160 -22.34 -30.93 -36.51
CA THR A 160 -22.97 -29.80 -37.18
C THR A 160 -24.43 -30.18 -37.43
N LEU A 161 -25.35 -29.25 -37.19
CA LEU A 161 -26.65 -29.12 -37.84
C LEU A 161 -27.04 -27.65 -37.84
#